data_AF-S8DR17-F1
#
_entry.id   AF-S8DR17-F1
#
_cell.length_a   1.000
_cell.length_b   1.000
_cell.length_c   1.000
_cell.angle_alpha   90.00
_cell.angle_beta   90.00
_cell.angle_gamma   90.00
#
_symmetry.space_group_name_H-M   'P 1'
#
loop_
_entity.id
_entity.type
_entity.pdbx_description
1 polymer ?
#
loop_
_entity_poly.entity_id
_entity_poly.type
_entity_poly.pdbx_seq_one_letter_code
_entity_poly.pdbx_strand_id
1 'polypeptide(L)' 'ARWAPRGCDEIYVVGVGETLQTIGEKCGDPFVVERNPHINDPDDVFPGLVIRIAKYF' A
#
# COMPACT_ATOMS: atom_id res chain seq x y z
N ALA A 1 12.12 22.36 10.02
CA ALA A 1 11.01 21.65 9.34
C ALA A 1 10.91 20.26 9.94
N ARG A 2 9.74 19.89 10.48
CA ARG A 2 9.54 18.63 11.20
C ARG A 2 9.36 17.53 10.14
N TRP A 3 10.43 16.77 9.85
CA TRP A 3 10.34 15.58 9.01
C TRP A 3 9.70 14.46 9.83
N ALA A 4 8.37 14.44 9.89
CA ALA A 4 7.71 13.14 10.06
C ALA A 4 8.13 12.28 8.87
N PRO A 5 8.44 10.98 9.04
CA PRO A 5 8.51 10.09 7.89
C PRO A 5 7.20 10.30 7.13
N ARG A 6 7.28 10.72 5.87
CA ARG A 6 6.07 10.96 5.06
C ARG A 6 5.40 9.60 4.91
N GLY A 7 4.45 9.29 5.79
CA GLY A 7 3.58 8.14 5.60
C GLY A 7 2.92 8.27 4.23
N CYS A 8 2.66 7.14 3.59
CA CYS A 8 2.08 7.11 2.25
C CYS A 8 0.78 7.92 2.16
N ASP A 9 0.49 8.39 0.96
CA ASP A 9 -0.80 8.98 0.64
C ASP A 9 -1.89 7.90 0.67
N GLU A 10 -3.15 8.32 0.78
CA GLU A 10 -4.30 7.40 0.79
C GLU A 10 -4.42 6.59 -0.51
N ILE A 11 -3.85 7.13 -1.60
CA ILE A 11 -3.78 6.50 -2.91
C ILE A 11 -2.31 6.20 -3.21
N TYR A 12 -1.98 4.92 -3.39
CA TYR A 12 -0.62 4.47 -3.67
C TYR A 12 -0.55 3.82 -5.04
N VAL A 13 0.51 4.12 -5.80
CA VAL A 13 0.79 3.48 -7.09
C VAL A 13 1.91 2.47 -6.88
N VAL A 14 1.61 1.21 -7.14
CA VAL A 14 2.53 0.08 -6.95
C VAL A 14 3.80 0.29 -7.79
N GLY A 15 4.97 0.16 -7.15
CA GLY A 15 6.27 0.18 -7.81
C GLY A 15 6.71 -1.17 -8.37
N VAL A 16 7.85 -1.18 -9.07
CA VAL A 16 8.43 -2.42 -9.61
C VAL A 16 8.89 -3.35 -8.48
N GLY A 17 8.34 -4.56 -8.45
CA GLY A 17 8.69 -5.59 -7.46
C GLY A 17 8.10 -5.38 -6.07
N GLU A 18 7.16 -4.43 -5.90
CA GLU A 18 6.42 -4.26 -4.65
C GLU A 18 5.19 -5.19 -4.60
N THR A 19 4.84 -5.61 -3.39
CA THR A 19 3.65 -6.41 -3.08
C THR A 19 2.77 -5.66 -2.08
N LEU A 20 1.49 -6.03 -1.95
CA LEU A 20 0.61 -5.46 -0.92
C LEU A 20 1.24 -5.54 0.48
N GLN A 21 1.91 -6.65 0.81
CA GLN A 21 2.54 -6.84 2.12
C GLN A 21 3.69 -5.86 2.37
N THR A 22 4.64 -5.76 1.43
CA THR A 22 5.77 -4.82 1.54
C THR A 22 5.30 -3.36 1.57
N ILE A 23 4.24 -3.02 0.84
CA ILE A 23 3.64 -1.68 0.86
C ILE A 23 2.95 -1.43 2.21
N GLY A 24 2.21 -2.40 2.74
CA GLY A 24 1.58 -2.31 4.06
C GLY A 24 2.60 -2.06 5.17
N GLU A 25 3.74 -2.76 5.18
CA GLU A 25 4.84 -2.54 6.12
C GLU A 25 5.46 -1.15 5.97
N LYS A 26 5.71 -0.72 4.72
CA LYS A 26 6.28 0.59 4.38
C LYS A 26 5.37 1.75 4.78
N CYS A 27 4.06 1.60 4.58
CA CYS A 27 3.07 2.64 4.76
C CYS A 27 2.39 2.60 6.14
N GLY A 28 2.50 1.49 6.86
CA GLY A 28 1.85 1.30 8.14
C GLY A 28 0.39 0.87 8.07
N ASP A 29 0.03 0.12 7.03
CA ASP A 29 -1.31 -0.43 6.82
C ASP A 29 -1.27 -1.97 6.90
N PRO A 30 -1.45 -2.55 8.09
CA PRO A 30 -1.48 -4.01 8.25
C PRO A 30 -2.72 -4.66 7.61
N PHE A 31 -3.73 -3.87 7.23
CA PHE A 31 -5.00 -4.35 6.66
C PHE A 31 -5.13 -4.01 5.17
N VAL A 32 -4.01 -3.69 4.52
CA VAL A 32 -3.99 -3.30 3.10
C VAL A 32 -4.60 -4.36 2.18
N VAL A 33 -4.48 -5.65 2.51
CA VAL A 33 -5.11 -6.74 1.74
C VAL A 33 -6.63 -6.68 1.85
N GLU A 34 -7.17 -6.52 3.05
CA GLU A 34 -8.62 -6.46 3.28
C GLU A 34 -9.27 -5.20 2.69
N ARG A 35 -8.52 -4.09 2.63
CA ARG A 35 -8.99 -2.80 2.10
C ARG A 35 -9.00 -2.72 0.59
N ASN A 36 -8.35 -3.67 -0.09
CA ASN A 36 -8.29 -3.73 -1.54
C ASN A 36 -8.96 -5.02 -2.06
N PRO A 37 -10.26 -5.24 -1.79
CA PRO A 37 -10.96 -6.49 -2.15
C PRO A 37 -11.15 -6.69 -3.67
N HIS A 38 -10.78 -5.70 -4.48
CA HIS A 38 -10.74 -5.83 -5.93
C HIS A 38 -9.51 -6.63 -6.41
N ILE A 39 -8.55 -6.86 -5.52
CA ILE A 39 -7.40 -7.73 -5.72
C ILE A 39 -7.77 -9.07 -5.10
N ASN A 40 -8.26 -9.99 -5.92
CA ASN A 40 -8.68 -11.32 -5.46
C ASN A 40 -7.49 -12.25 -5.24
N ASP A 41 -6.44 -12.08 -6.04
CA ASP A 41 -5.19 -12.82 -5.95
C ASP A 41 -4.06 -11.87 -5.50
N PRO A 42 -3.35 -12.16 -4.39
CA PRO A 42 -2.19 -11.37 -3.96
C PRO A 42 -1.09 -11.23 -5.01
N ASP A 43 -1.04 -12.12 -6.01
CA ASP A 43 -0.09 -12.07 -7.13
C ASP A 43 -0.57 -11.14 -8.27
N ASP A 44 -1.82 -10.66 -8.27
CA ASP A 44 -2.35 -9.67 -9.24
C ASP A 44 -1.89 -8.22 -8.93
N VAL A 45 -0.73 -8.08 -8.29
CA VAL A 45 -0.13 -6.80 -7.89
C VAL A 45 1.01 -6.48 -8.84
N PHE A 46 0.84 -5.44 -9.65
CA PHE A 46 1.79 -5.08 -10.69
C PHE A 46 2.09 -3.58 -10.72
N PRO A 47 3.21 -3.16 -11.33
CA PRO A 47 3.61 -1.76 -11.34
C PRO A 47 2.58 -0.88 -12.05
N GLY A 48 2.20 0.23 -11.42
CA GLY A 48 1.14 1.11 -11.91
C GLY A 48 -0.26 0.79 -11.41
N LEU A 49 -0.47 -0.34 -10.71
CA LEU A 49 -1.72 -0.62 -10.01
C LEU A 49 -1.95 0.42 -8.91
N VAL A 50 -3.18 0.90 -8.81
CA VAL A 50 -3.58 1.89 -7.81
C VAL A 50 -4.31 1.20 -6.68
N ILE A 51 -3.79 1.34 -5.47
CA ILE A 51 -4.36 0.74 -4.26
C ILE A 51 -4.65 1.80 -3.20
N ARG A 52 -5.58 1.48 -2.31
CA ARG A 52 -5.90 2.33 -1.15
C ARG A 52 -5.03 1.94 0.03
N ILE A 53 -4.51 2.94 0.72
CA ILE A 53 -3.75 2.82 1.96
C ILE A 53 -4.50 3.58 3.06
N ALA A 54 -4.70 2.94 4.21
CA ALA A 54 -5.19 3.61 5.42
C ALA A 54 -4.12 3.57 6.50
N LYS A 55 -3.82 4.73 7.10
CA LYS A 55 -2.91 4.79 8.25
C LYS A 55 -3.60 4.17 9.46
N TYR A 56 -2.93 3.20 10.08
CA TYR A 56 -3.43 2.53 11.28
C TYR A 56 -2.93 3.19 12.58
N PHE A 57 -2.09 4.24 12.48
CA PHE A 57 -1.50 4.96 13.61
C PHE A 57 -1.46 6.47 13.40
#